data_AF-A0A957ISQ6-F1
#
_entry.id   AF-A0A957ISQ6-F1
#
_cell.length_a   1.000
_cell.length_b   1.000
_cell.length_c   1.000
_cell.angle_alpha   90.00
_cell.angle_beta   90.00
_cell.angle_gamma   90.00
#
_symmetry.space_group_name_H-M   'P 1'
#
loop_
_entity.id
_entity.type
_entity.pdbx_description
1 polymer ?
#
loop_
_entity_poly.entity_id
_entity_poly.type
_entity_poly.pdbx_seq_one_letter_code
_entity_poly.pdbx_strand_id
1 'polypeptide(L)' 'AVDEAQIKRMHLLVDNLVIVELKAVDRLLPIHEAQLLTYLKLTQCKLGLLLNFNVILLKNGIQRVANNL' A
#
# COMPACT_ATOMS: atom_id res chain seq x y z
N ALA A 1 9.39 -21.45 -11.02
CA ALA A 1 10.33 -20.47 -10.45
C ALA A 1 9.61 -19.14 -10.40
N VAL A 2 9.51 -18.59 -9.19
CA VAL A 2 8.62 -17.51 -8.74
C VAL A 2 7.13 -17.88 -8.84
N ASP A 3 6.62 -18.31 -7.69
CA ASP A 3 5.24 -18.67 -7.42
C ASP A 3 4.31 -17.51 -7.80
N GLU A 4 3.30 -17.79 -8.63
CA GLU A 4 2.23 -16.88 -9.04
C GLU A 4 1.25 -16.66 -7.87
N ALA A 5 1.78 -16.32 -6.70
CA ALA A 5 1.00 -15.92 -5.53
C ALA A 5 0.33 -14.60 -5.85
N GLN A 6 -0.89 -14.68 -6.39
CA GLN A 6 -1.89 -13.63 -6.56
C GLN A 6 -1.32 -12.23 -6.28
N ILE A 7 -0.67 -11.64 -7.28
CA ILE A 7 -0.50 -10.18 -7.33
C ILE A 7 -1.91 -9.63 -7.49
N LYS A 8 -2.65 -9.53 -6.39
CA LYS A 8 -3.84 -8.70 -6.28
C LYS A 8 -3.38 -7.34 -6.80
N ARG A 9 -3.86 -6.96 -8.00
CA ARG A 9 -3.38 -5.84 -8.81
C ARG A 9 -2.82 -4.72 -7.94
N MET A 10 -1.50 -4.68 -7.79
CA MET A 10 -0.82 -3.62 -7.07
C MET A 10 -1.18 -2.32 -7.79
N HIS A 11 -1.81 -1.39 -7.08
CA HIS A 11 -2.48 -0.27 -7.76
C HIS A 11 -1.48 0.63 -8.49
N LEU A 12 -0.34 0.94 -7.87
CA LEU A 12 0.71 1.73 -8.48
C LEU A 12 2.07 1.47 -7.81
N LEU A 13 3.10 1.28 -8.63
CA LEU A 13 4.50 1.36 -8.22
C LEU A 13 5.13 2.58 -8.91
N VAL A 14 5.59 3.55 -8.13
CA VAL A 14 6.18 4.79 -8.65
C VAL A 14 7.70 4.67 -8.58
N ASP A 15 8.33 4.74 -9.76
CA ASP A 15 9.79 4.73 -9.93
C ASP A 15 10.52 3.57 -9.23
N ASN A 16 9.84 2.43 -9.01
CA ASN A 16 10.34 1.31 -8.20
C ASN A 16 10.77 1.69 -6.77
N LEU A 17 10.30 2.82 -6.23
CA LEU A 17 10.68 3.33 -4.91
C LEU A 17 9.51 3.37 -3.94
N VAL A 18 8.29 3.65 -4.44
CA VAL A 18 7.11 3.87 -3.61
C VAL A 18 5.93 3.06 -4.13
N ILE A 19 5.32 2.27 -3.24
CA ILE A 19 4.07 1.56 -3.53
C ILE A 19 2.89 2.43 -3.09
N VAL A 20 1.88 2.58 -3.94
CA VAL A 20 0.63 3.26 -3.59
C VAL A 20 -0.53 2.26 -3.67
N GLU A 21 -1.27 2.14 -2.58
CA GLU A 21 -2.46 1.29 -2.44
C GLU A 21 -3.70 2.16 -2.24
N LEU A 22 -4.71 1.97 -3.09
CA LEU A 22 -5.94 2.75 -3.03
C LEU A 22 -7.05 1.96 -2.31
N LYS A 23 -7.89 2.68 -1.55
CA LYS A 23 -9.05 2.16 -0.85
C LYS A 23 -10.18 3.20 -0.91
N ALA A 24 -11.42 2.72 -0.80
CA ALA A 24 -12.61 3.55 -0.62
C ALA A 24 -13.51 2.84 0.39
N VAL A 25 -13.12 2.89 1.66
CA VAL A 25 -13.74 2.12 2.76
C VAL A 25 -13.96 3.03 3.96
N ASP A 26 -14.96 2.75 4.79
CA ASP A 26 -15.30 3.58 5.97
C ASP A 26 -14.12 3.86 6.90
N ARG A 27 -13.28 2.84 7.11
CA ARG A 27 -12.02 2.99 7.85
C ARG A 27 -10.96 2.04 7.36
N LEU A 28 -9.71 2.47 7.50
CA LEU A 28 -8.58 1.58 7.30
C LEU A 28 -8.50 0.58 8.46
N LEU A 29 -8.26 -0.69 8.12
CA LEU A 29 -8.10 -1.78 9.07
C LEU A 29 -6.64 -2.24 9.04
N PRO A 30 -6.13 -2.83 10.14
CA PRO A 30 -4.75 -3.34 10.20
C PRO A 30 -4.37 -4.30 9.06
N ILE A 31 -5.35 -5.02 8.50
CA ILE A 31 -5.13 -5.91 7.35
C ILE A 31 -4.70 -5.15 6.09
N HIS A 32 -5.13 -3.91 5.89
CA HIS A 32 -4.72 -3.10 4.74
C HIS A 32 -3.23 -2.73 4.83
N GLU A 33 -2.77 -2.39 6.02
CA GLU A 33 -1.35 -2.12 6.29
C GLU A 33 -0.50 -3.39 6.17
N ALA A 34 -0.96 -4.51 6.73
CA ALA A 34 -0.27 -5.80 6.60
C ALA A 34 -0.12 -6.23 5.13
N GLN A 35 -1.15 -5.96 4.30
CA GLN A 35 -1.08 -6.18 2.86
C GLN A 35 0.00 -5.30 2.20
N LEU A 36 0.03 -3.99 2.50
CA LEU A 36 1.04 -3.07 1.96
C LEU A 36 2.46 -3.46 2.41
N LEU A 37 2.65 -3.84 3.68
CA LEU A 37 3.94 -4.33 4.19
C LEU A 37 4.43 -5.57 3.45
N THR A 38 3.51 -6.47 3.06
CA THR A 38 3.85 -7.65 2.27
C THR A 38 4.43 -7.23 0.91
N TYR A 39 3.80 -6.27 0.23
CA TYR A 39 4.32 -5.77 -1.04
C TYR A 39 5.65 -5.02 -0.89
N LEU A 40 5.82 -4.22 0.16
CA LEU A 40 7.11 -3.56 0.43
C LEU A 40 8.25 -4.58 0.58
N LYS A 41 8.00 -5.70 1.27
CA LYS A 41 8.98 -6.79 1.39
C LYS A 41 9.24 -7.49 0.05
N LEU A 42 8.20 -7.79 -0.73
CA LEU A 42 8.35 -8.49 -2.01
C LEU A 42 9.07 -7.65 -3.08
N THR A 43 8.84 -6.34 -3.09
CA THR A 43 9.42 -5.40 -4.06
C THR A 43 10.71 -4.73 -3.58
N GLN A 44 11.14 -4.98 -2.34
CA GLN A 44 12.27 -4.30 -1.69
C GLN A 44 12.10 -2.77 -1.57
N CYS A 45 10.89 -2.24 -1.77
CA CYS A 45 10.57 -0.84 -1.52
C CYS A 45 10.57 -0.56 -0.02
N LYS A 46 11.07 0.63 0.36
CA LYS A 46 11.11 1.06 1.77
C LYS A 46 9.86 1.84 2.19
N LEU A 47 9.14 2.41 1.22
CA LEU A 47 8.03 3.32 1.48
C LEU A 47 6.76 2.90 0.75
N GLY A 48 5.65 2.90 1.47
CA GLY A 48 4.31 2.70 0.93
C GLY A 48 3.34 3.79 1.37
N LEU A 49 2.36 4.08 0.51
CA LEU A 49 1.25 4.99 0.79
C LEU A 49 -0.06 4.23 0.67
N LEU A 50 -0.87 4.28 1.71
CA LEU A 50 -2.24 3.80 1.70
C LEU A 50 -3.17 5.00 1.61
N LEU A 51 -3.94 5.09 0.54
CA LEU A 51 -4.83 6.21 0.25
C LEU A 51 -6.29 5.76 0.37
N ASN A 52 -6.99 6.20 1.41
CA ASN A 52 -8.43 6.04 1.55
C ASN A 52 -9.16 7.25 0.96
N PHE A 53 -9.91 7.05 -0.11
CA PHE A 53 -10.72 8.10 -0.75
C PHE A 53 -12.09 8.30 -0.11
N ASN A 54 -12.49 7.47 0.87
CA ASN A 54 -13.75 7.67 1.60
C ASN A 54 -13.61 8.72 2.71
N VAL A 55 -13.09 9.90 2.35
CA VAL A 55 -12.90 11.06 3.23
C VAL A 55 -13.16 12.34 2.45
N ILE A 56 -13.65 13.39 3.13
CA ILE A 56 -13.91 14.70 2.50
C ILE A 56 -12.62 15.34 1.99
N LEU A 57 -11.54 15.22 2.76
CA LEU A 57 -10.24 15.80 2.44
C LEU A 57 -9.19 14.72 2.38
N LEU A 58 -8.60 14.53 1.20
CA LEU A 58 -7.69 13.41 0.93
C LEU A 58 -6.54 13.29 1.92
N LYS A 59 -5.99 14.41 2.42
CA LYS A 59 -4.90 14.40 3.42
C LYS A 59 -5.22 13.59 4.68
N ASN A 60 -6.51 13.44 5.02
CA ASN A 60 -6.97 12.68 6.18
C ASN A 60 -7.07 11.17 5.88
N GLY A 61 -7.04 10.78 4.61
CA GLY A 61 -7.08 9.39 4.16
C GLY A 61 -5.71 8.82 3.82
N ILE A 62 -4.63 9.58 4.01
CA ILE A 62 -3.26 9.14 3.69
C ILE A 62 -2.63 8.49 4.93
N GLN A 63 -2.21 7.23 4.81
CA GLN A 63 -1.36 6.56 5.78
C GLN A 63 -0.02 6.19 5.14
N ARG A 64 1.07 6.62 5.77
CA ARG A 64 2.44 6.30 5.35
C ARG A 64 2.91 5.05 6.09
N VAL A 65 3.42 4.08 5.35
CA VAL A 65 3.97 2.83 5.90
C VAL A 65 5.43 2.73 5.50
N ALA A 66 6.30 2.51 6.48
CA ALA A 66 7.74 2.40 6.29
C ALA A 66 8.22 0.97 6.60
N ASN A 67 9.06 0.41 5.74
CA ASN A 67 9.67 -0.90 5.90
C ASN A 67 11.19 -0.72 6.14
N ASN A 68 11.60 -0.77 7.41
CA ASN A 68 13.00 -0.63 7.85
C ASN A 68 13.67 0.66 7.36
N LEU A 69 13.02 1.80 7.58
CA LEU A 69 13.47 3.14 7.21
C LEU A 69 13.93 3.92 8.45
#